data_AF-A0A7J6AFR3-F1
#
_entry.id   AF-A0A7J6AFR3-F1
#
_cell.length_a   1.000
_cell.length_b   1.000
_cell.length_c   1.000
_cell.angle_alpha   90.00
_cell.angle_beta   90.00
_cell.angle_gamma   90.00
#
_symmetry.space_group_name_H-M   'P 1'
#
loop_
_entity.id
_entity.type
_entity.pdbx_description
1 polymer ?
#
loop_
_entity_poly.entity_id
_entity_poly.type
_entity_poly.pdbx_seq_one_letter_code
_entity_poly.pdbx_strand_id
1 'polypeptide(L)'
;MTETDPTALSRELEKRAISQLDKDTFPKNARFLFFEAVDLTTKLDHHDQLKNLLDEMLHSILFLGNIHAAKYNPEDIFEKTHDPIMRRFPEPFQYYQTHVPLRTPFSYFLELVVKFYGQNNEETVKDKLSRTLKKYKESAAKNTPLISTVMCICASGESRHYGVSLSCGSDKAKNIMTAVSCEHVWHPKVSSAVMSVFPDDAGEPRSIKLPDTVRCRAYAIADTRQLKPPCKRCNQLYSLPDPTDHLNTPGNCAETEAISNFIKTEKHACYGNFKKRLFKRRQEKRAEIGQRMSDYFDKEMNELMDKRLAKNRNKYRISRFYHPKK
;
A
#
# COMPACT_ATOMS: atom_id res chain seq x y z
N MET A 1 17.37 -41.85 -21.97
CA MET A 1 16.57 -40.90 -21.17
C MET A 1 17.46 -40.43 -20.04
N THR A 2 17.94 -39.19 -20.09
CA THR A 2 18.82 -38.64 -19.05
C THR A 2 17.99 -38.24 -17.85
N GLU A 3 18.11 -38.99 -16.76
CA GLU A 3 17.61 -38.60 -15.44
C GLU A 3 18.31 -37.31 -15.00
N THR A 4 17.57 -36.22 -14.93
CA THR A 4 18.05 -34.98 -14.33
C THR A 4 18.19 -35.17 -12.83
N ASP A 5 19.43 -35.15 -12.34
CA ASP A 5 19.80 -35.17 -10.92
C ASP A 5 19.02 -34.06 -10.14
N PRO A 6 18.08 -34.43 -9.26
CA PRO A 6 17.28 -33.49 -8.46
C PRO A 6 18.15 -32.52 -7.63
N THR A 7 19.34 -32.97 -7.26
CA THR A 7 20.29 -32.23 -6.42
C THR A 7 21.01 -31.12 -7.19
N ALA A 8 21.23 -31.30 -8.48
CA ALA A 8 21.83 -30.29 -9.35
C ALA A 8 20.86 -29.13 -9.64
N LEU A 9 19.58 -29.44 -9.90
CA LEU A 9 18.53 -28.44 -10.10
C LEU A 9 18.29 -27.61 -8.84
N SER A 10 18.32 -28.24 -7.65
CA SER A 10 18.19 -27.54 -6.36
C SER A 10 19.33 -26.54 -6.13
N ARG A 11 20.59 -26.92 -6.41
CA ARG A 11 21.76 -26.05 -6.24
C ARG A 11 21.78 -24.91 -7.27
N GLU A 12 21.31 -25.15 -8.49
CA GLU A 12 21.15 -24.14 -9.54
C GLU A 12 20.10 -23.08 -9.14
N LEU A 13 18.96 -23.52 -8.59
CA LEU A 13 17.90 -22.64 -8.07
C LEU A 13 18.39 -21.84 -6.85
N GLU A 14 19.16 -22.46 -5.96
CA GLU A 14 19.77 -21.82 -4.79
C GLU A 14 20.80 -20.75 -5.20
N LYS A 15 21.69 -21.05 -6.15
CA LYS A 15 22.62 -20.07 -6.73
C LYS A 15 21.91 -18.90 -7.42
N ARG A 16 20.81 -19.17 -8.13
CA ARG A 16 19.98 -18.12 -8.76
C ARG A 16 19.25 -17.28 -7.72
N ALA A 17 18.77 -17.88 -6.63
CA ALA A 17 18.15 -17.18 -5.51
C ALA A 17 19.17 -16.27 -4.80
N ILE A 18 20.37 -16.77 -4.50
CA ILE A 18 21.47 -16.00 -3.91
C ILE A 18 21.90 -14.85 -4.83
N SER A 19 22.00 -15.08 -6.14
CA SER A 19 22.33 -14.03 -7.11
C SER A 19 21.23 -12.96 -7.27
N GLN A 20 19.96 -13.32 -7.02
CA GLN A 20 18.85 -12.36 -6.98
C GLN A 20 18.81 -11.60 -5.64
N LEU A 21 19.10 -12.26 -4.52
CA LEU A 21 19.24 -11.66 -3.19
C LEU A 21 20.28 -10.52 -3.18
N ASP A 22 21.43 -10.71 -3.84
CA ASP A 22 22.50 -9.69 -3.92
C ASP A 22 22.17 -8.48 -4.81
N LYS A 23 21.18 -8.60 -5.71
CA LYS A 23 20.81 -7.53 -6.66
C LYS A 23 19.53 -6.80 -6.28
N ASP A 24 18.75 -7.35 -5.36
CA ASP A 24 17.44 -6.83 -5.01
C ASP A 24 17.54 -5.81 -3.86
N THR A 25 16.98 -4.64 -4.12
CA THR A 25 16.93 -3.53 -3.18
C THR A 25 15.89 -3.69 -2.07
N PHE A 26 15.02 -4.70 -2.11
CA PHE A 26 13.90 -4.85 -1.16
C PHE A 26 14.33 -4.81 0.32
N PRO A 27 15.28 -5.63 0.82
CA PRO A 27 15.69 -5.60 2.24
C PRO A 27 16.22 -4.23 2.66
N LYS A 28 17.04 -3.63 1.79
CA LYS A 28 17.60 -2.29 2.01
C LYS A 28 16.50 -1.24 2.15
N ASN A 29 15.50 -1.27 1.27
CA ASN A 29 14.38 -0.32 1.27
C ASN A 29 13.50 -0.49 2.50
N ALA A 30 13.22 -1.75 2.86
CA ALA A 30 12.48 -2.11 4.05
C ALA A 30 13.14 -1.54 5.32
N ARG A 31 14.45 -1.80 5.50
CA ARG A 31 15.23 -1.25 6.62
C ARG A 31 15.21 0.27 6.64
N PHE A 32 15.58 0.89 5.53
CA PHE A 32 15.66 2.35 5.42
C PHE A 32 14.34 3.01 5.81
N LEU A 33 13.24 2.56 5.21
CA LEU A 33 11.93 3.17 5.42
C LEU A 33 11.45 2.95 6.87
N PHE A 34 11.66 1.76 7.43
CA PHE A 34 11.27 1.47 8.82
C PHE A 34 12.05 2.30 9.83
N PHE A 35 13.38 2.41 9.68
CA PHE A 35 14.18 3.21 10.61
C PHE A 35 13.93 4.70 10.49
N GLU A 36 13.70 5.24 9.28
CA GLU A 36 13.29 6.63 9.11
C GLU A 36 11.93 6.90 9.81
N ALA A 37 11.03 5.91 9.82
CA ALA A 37 9.78 5.98 10.56
C ALA A 37 10.03 5.96 12.09
N VAL A 38 10.86 5.05 12.59
CA VAL A 38 11.24 4.97 14.01
C VAL A 38 11.83 6.30 14.47
N ASP A 39 12.78 6.86 13.73
CA ASP A 39 13.43 8.15 14.04
C ASP A 39 12.47 9.34 14.05
N LEU A 40 11.36 9.26 13.31
CA LEU A 40 10.31 10.26 13.35
C LEU A 40 9.48 10.14 14.63
N THR A 41 9.19 8.91 15.08
CA THR A 41 8.38 8.67 16.28
C THR A 41 9.10 8.93 17.59
N THR A 42 10.43 8.81 17.64
CA THR A 42 11.22 9.12 18.86
C THR A 42 11.17 10.60 19.24
N LYS A 43 10.67 11.45 18.34
CA LYS A 43 10.56 12.91 18.51
C LYS A 43 9.15 13.38 18.90
N LEU A 44 8.22 12.47 19.18
CA LEU A 44 6.82 12.78 19.50
C LEU A 44 6.42 12.25 20.87
N ASP A 45 5.59 13.01 21.59
CA ASP A 45 5.08 12.66 22.94
C ASP A 45 3.93 11.63 22.92
N HIS A 46 3.39 11.27 21.75
CA HIS A 46 2.25 10.34 21.60
C HIS A 46 2.68 8.89 21.36
N HIS A 47 3.40 8.31 22.31
CA HIS A 47 4.10 7.03 22.12
C HIS A 47 3.21 5.86 21.64
N ASP A 48 1.99 5.68 22.17
CA ASP A 48 1.21 4.47 21.89
C ASP A 48 0.60 4.43 20.48
N GLN A 49 0.01 5.53 20.01
CA GLN A 49 -0.59 5.57 18.66
C GLN A 49 0.47 5.45 17.57
N LEU A 50 1.64 6.06 17.78
CA LEU A 50 2.75 6.01 16.84
C LEU A 50 3.41 4.64 16.83
N LYS A 51 3.50 3.99 18.00
CA LYS A 51 3.94 2.60 18.11
C LYS A 51 3.04 1.68 17.30
N ASN A 52 1.72 1.83 17.38
CA ASN A 52 0.79 1.02 16.58
C ASN A 52 0.99 1.21 15.07
N LEU A 53 1.24 2.44 14.61
CA LEU A 53 1.56 2.70 13.20
C LEU A 53 2.87 2.05 12.75
N LEU A 54 3.91 2.08 13.59
CA LEU A 54 5.17 1.36 13.31
C LEU A 54 4.97 -0.14 13.27
N ASP A 55 4.15 -0.67 14.16
CA ASP A 55 3.86 -2.09 14.27
C ASP A 55 3.08 -2.59 13.03
N GLU A 56 2.04 -1.86 12.61
CA GLU A 56 1.32 -2.11 11.35
C GLU A 56 2.22 -1.97 10.11
N MET A 57 3.09 -0.97 10.10
CA MET A 57 4.06 -0.76 9.01
C MET A 57 5.06 -1.92 8.93
N LEU A 58 5.57 -2.38 10.06
CA LEU A 58 6.49 -3.51 10.13
C LEU A 58 5.83 -4.79 9.63
N HIS A 59 4.59 -5.05 10.06
CA HIS A 59 3.82 -6.20 9.56
C HIS A 59 3.66 -6.14 8.03
N SER A 60 3.37 -4.96 7.47
CA SER A 60 3.27 -4.76 6.03
C SER A 60 4.59 -5.06 5.28
N ILE A 61 5.72 -4.61 5.84
CA ILE A 61 7.05 -4.93 5.30
C ILE A 61 7.29 -6.44 5.29
N LEU A 62 7.05 -7.12 6.41
CA LEU A 62 7.30 -8.56 6.56
C LEU A 62 6.36 -9.38 5.66
N PHE A 63 5.09 -8.99 5.56
CA PHE A 63 4.13 -9.64 4.67
C PHE A 63 4.58 -9.51 3.21
N LEU A 64 4.92 -8.31 2.76
CA LEU A 64 5.40 -8.07 1.39
C LEU A 64 6.72 -8.79 1.12
N GLY A 65 7.60 -8.90 2.11
CA GLY A 65 8.83 -9.69 2.03
C GLY A 65 8.56 -11.18 1.87
N ASN A 66 7.57 -11.72 2.59
CA ASN A 66 7.18 -13.12 2.51
C ASN A 66 6.54 -13.48 1.16
N ILE A 67 5.72 -12.60 0.59
CA ILE A 67 5.13 -12.82 -0.73
C ILE A 67 6.04 -12.36 -1.89
N HIS A 68 7.24 -11.85 -1.58
CA HIS A 68 8.20 -11.37 -2.58
C HIS A 68 8.67 -12.50 -3.52
N ALA A 69 9.16 -12.15 -4.72
CA ALA A 69 9.75 -13.10 -5.69
C ALA A 69 10.87 -13.97 -5.08
N ALA A 70 11.81 -13.31 -4.40
CA ALA A 70 12.93 -13.95 -3.71
C ALA A 70 12.56 -14.56 -2.34
N LYS A 71 11.43 -14.14 -1.75
CA LYS A 71 11.00 -14.45 -0.37
C LYS A 71 12.05 -14.09 0.68
N TYR A 72 11.82 -12.99 1.39
CA TYR A 72 12.72 -12.52 2.45
C TYR A 72 12.22 -12.97 3.82
N ASN A 73 13.10 -13.62 4.60
CA ASN A 73 12.82 -13.83 6.01
C ASN A 73 13.12 -12.54 6.80
N PRO A 74 12.48 -12.32 7.95
CA PRO A 74 12.73 -11.13 8.77
C PRO A 74 14.22 -10.95 9.15
N GLU A 75 14.94 -12.04 9.36
CA GLU A 75 16.37 -12.07 9.68
C GLU A 75 17.22 -11.51 8.53
N ASP A 76 16.86 -11.83 7.29
CA ASP A 76 17.54 -11.31 6.09
C ASP A 76 17.23 -9.82 5.89
N ILE A 77 16.02 -9.39 6.24
CA ILE A 77 15.60 -7.99 6.15
C ILE A 77 16.33 -7.16 7.20
N PHE A 78 16.39 -7.59 8.46
CA PHE A 78 16.87 -6.72 9.55
C PHE A 78 18.28 -7.06 10.05
N GLU A 79 18.87 -8.17 9.60
CA GLU A 79 20.23 -8.59 9.94
C GLU A 79 20.49 -8.47 11.46
N LYS A 80 21.55 -7.75 11.86
CA LYS A 80 21.94 -7.53 13.27
C LYS A 80 20.88 -6.81 14.11
N THR A 81 19.91 -6.16 13.48
CA THR A 81 18.81 -5.45 14.16
C THR A 81 17.54 -6.28 14.31
N HIS A 82 17.54 -7.53 13.81
CA HIS A 82 16.42 -8.46 13.93
C HIS A 82 15.94 -8.63 15.38
N ASP A 83 16.79 -9.14 16.27
CA ASP A 83 16.38 -9.47 17.64
C ASP A 83 15.95 -8.24 18.47
N PRO A 84 16.61 -7.07 18.38
CA PRO A 84 16.10 -5.85 19.00
C PRO A 84 14.71 -5.44 18.49
N ILE A 85 14.46 -5.51 17.18
CA ILE A 85 13.16 -5.14 16.59
C ILE A 85 12.08 -6.15 16.99
N MET A 86 12.37 -7.44 16.89
CA MET A 86 11.43 -8.51 17.28
C MET A 86 11.03 -8.41 18.75
N ARG A 87 11.97 -8.11 19.65
CA ARG A 87 11.65 -7.89 21.07
C ARG A 87 10.75 -6.68 21.29
N ARG A 88 10.92 -5.63 20.48
CA ARG A 88 10.14 -4.38 20.61
C ARG A 88 8.75 -4.47 19.96
N PHE A 89 8.64 -5.23 18.86
CA PHE A 89 7.46 -5.40 18.04
C PHE A 89 7.27 -6.90 17.73
N PRO A 90 6.85 -7.72 18.70
CA PRO A 90 6.78 -9.18 18.50
C PRO A 90 5.63 -9.62 17.60
N GLU A 91 4.49 -8.94 17.65
CA GLU A 91 3.28 -9.33 16.93
C GLU A 91 3.46 -9.33 15.39
N PRO A 92 4.12 -8.34 14.75
CA PRO A 92 4.41 -8.38 13.32
C PRO A 92 5.13 -9.67 12.87
N PHE A 93 6.10 -10.16 13.64
CA PHE A 93 6.85 -11.39 13.33
C PHE A 93 6.00 -12.65 13.54
N GLN A 94 5.03 -12.61 14.45
CA GLN A 94 4.11 -13.71 14.66
C GLN A 94 3.08 -13.83 13.52
N TYR A 95 2.62 -12.69 12.98
CA TYR A 95 1.41 -12.66 12.14
C TYR A 95 1.66 -12.40 10.65
N TYR A 96 2.85 -12.01 10.21
CA TYR A 96 3.11 -11.70 8.79
C TYR A 96 2.83 -12.87 7.82
N GLN A 97 2.90 -14.12 8.31
CA GLN A 97 2.63 -15.32 7.52
C GLN A 97 1.15 -15.74 7.45
N THR A 98 0.27 -15.07 8.21
CA THR A 98 -1.13 -15.50 8.38
C THR A 98 -2.13 -14.36 8.25
N HIS A 99 -1.71 -13.12 8.51
CA HIS A 99 -2.56 -11.94 8.44
C HIS A 99 -2.11 -11.03 7.30
N VAL A 100 -3.07 -10.35 6.68
CA VAL A 100 -2.81 -9.37 5.63
C VAL A 100 -2.65 -7.96 6.23
N PRO A 101 -1.69 -7.15 5.74
CA PRO A 101 -1.59 -5.75 6.14
C PRO A 101 -2.71 -4.94 5.48
N LEU A 102 -3.18 -3.89 6.14
CA LEU A 102 -4.21 -3.03 5.55
C LEU A 102 -3.64 -2.10 4.48
N ARG A 103 -2.39 -1.63 4.63
CA ARG A 103 -1.79 -0.63 3.75
C ARG A 103 -0.36 -0.98 3.39
N THR A 104 0.18 -0.29 2.39
CA THR A 104 1.60 -0.40 2.03
C THR A 104 2.49 0.29 3.07
N PRO A 105 3.77 -0.08 3.20
CA PRO A 105 4.67 0.55 4.16
C PRO A 105 4.79 2.06 3.94
N PHE A 106 4.80 2.53 2.69
CA PHE A 106 4.88 3.96 2.40
C PHE A 106 3.61 4.73 2.75
N SER A 107 2.42 4.11 2.65
CA SER A 107 1.17 4.72 3.12
C SER A 107 1.17 4.91 4.64
N TYR A 108 1.72 3.96 5.41
CA TYR A 108 1.92 4.14 6.86
C TYR A 108 2.94 5.24 7.16
N PHE A 109 4.06 5.27 6.43
CA PHE A 109 5.06 6.34 6.58
C PHE A 109 4.48 7.72 6.26
N LEU A 110 3.68 7.85 5.21
CA LEU A 110 2.96 9.09 4.89
C LEU A 110 2.07 9.53 6.05
N GLU A 111 1.30 8.63 6.65
CA GLU A 111 0.46 8.99 7.80
C GLU A 111 1.29 9.47 8.99
N LEU A 112 2.43 8.82 9.28
CA LEU A 112 3.34 9.25 10.33
C LEU A 112 3.88 10.67 10.07
N VAL A 113 4.31 10.95 8.83
CA VAL A 113 4.78 12.29 8.42
C VAL A 113 3.66 13.33 8.60
N VAL A 114 2.46 13.02 8.14
CA VAL A 114 1.32 13.95 8.24
C VAL A 114 0.90 14.18 9.70
N LYS A 115 0.92 13.15 10.55
CA LYS A 115 0.68 13.30 11.99
C LYS A 115 1.76 14.13 12.69
N PHE A 116 3.02 13.99 12.29
CA PHE A 116 4.14 14.74 12.87
C PHE A 116 4.10 16.22 12.50
N TYR A 117 3.94 16.54 11.21
CA TYR A 117 4.04 17.92 10.71
C TYR A 117 2.70 18.66 10.64
N GLY A 118 1.59 17.94 10.80
CA GLY A 118 0.23 18.47 10.75
C GLY A 118 -0.40 18.35 9.35
N GLN A 119 -1.69 18.03 9.32
CA GLN A 119 -2.47 17.79 8.11
C GLN A 119 -2.39 18.96 7.11
N ASN A 120 -2.46 20.20 7.60
CA ASN A 120 -2.54 21.39 6.75
C ASN A 120 -1.17 21.95 6.35
N ASN A 121 -0.07 21.34 6.81
CA ASN A 121 1.29 21.79 6.55
C ASN A 121 1.88 21.13 5.29
N GLU A 122 1.22 21.39 4.15
CA GLU A 122 1.49 20.75 2.86
C GLU A 122 2.96 20.81 2.43
N GLU A 123 3.58 21.99 2.53
CA GLU A 123 4.97 22.18 2.10
C GLU A 123 5.96 21.41 2.99
N THR A 124 5.73 21.37 4.30
CA THR A 124 6.60 20.60 5.21
C THR A 124 6.46 19.09 4.99
N VAL A 125 5.25 18.60 4.74
CA VAL A 125 5.01 17.19 4.40
C VAL A 125 5.70 16.83 3.09
N LYS A 126 5.54 17.64 2.04
CA LYS A 126 6.23 17.48 0.74
C LYS A 126 7.75 17.44 0.92
N ASP A 127 8.30 18.41 1.65
CA ASP A 127 9.73 18.52 1.90
C ASP A 127 10.29 17.30 2.62
N LYS A 128 9.60 16.81 3.66
CA LYS A 128 10.02 15.60 4.37
C LYS A 128 10.05 14.40 3.44
N LEU A 129 8.97 14.14 2.69
CA LEU A 129 8.89 13.00 1.78
C LEU A 129 9.96 13.08 0.68
N SER A 130 10.19 14.28 0.13
CA SER A 130 11.22 14.51 -0.89
C SER A 130 12.63 14.25 -0.35
N ARG A 131 12.95 14.76 0.85
CA ARG A 131 14.25 14.52 1.52
C ARG A 131 14.45 13.04 1.82
N THR A 132 13.43 12.34 2.32
CA THR A 132 13.49 10.90 2.55
C THR A 132 13.77 10.15 1.25
N LEU A 133 13.12 10.50 0.14
CA LEU A 133 13.38 9.87 -1.15
C LEU A 133 14.77 10.20 -1.72
N LYS A 134 15.30 11.41 -1.49
CA LYS A 134 16.65 11.80 -1.92
C LYS A 134 17.74 11.01 -1.19
N LYS A 135 17.69 10.96 0.14
CA LYS A 135 18.57 10.12 0.97
C LYS A 135 18.58 8.67 0.50
N TYR A 136 17.41 8.18 0.11
CA TYR A 136 17.28 6.85 -0.44
C TYR A 136 17.98 6.69 -1.80
N LYS A 137 17.71 7.57 -2.78
CA LYS A 137 18.27 7.50 -4.14
C LYS A 137 19.77 7.66 -4.18
N GLU A 138 20.34 8.46 -3.28
CA GLU A 138 21.80 8.56 -3.09
C GLU A 138 22.44 7.21 -2.73
N SER A 139 21.63 6.26 -2.24
CA SER A 139 22.08 4.95 -1.79
C SER A 139 21.72 3.79 -2.73
N ALA A 140 20.88 3.92 -3.78
CA ALA A 140 20.28 2.75 -4.44
C ALA A 140 20.05 2.86 -5.98
N ALA A 141 19.87 1.69 -6.62
CA ALA A 141 19.61 1.51 -8.06
C ALA A 141 18.18 1.88 -8.49
N LYS A 142 17.91 1.87 -9.81
CA LYS A 142 16.67 2.38 -10.47
C LYS A 142 15.32 1.83 -9.96
N ASN A 143 15.28 0.68 -9.29
CA ASN A 143 14.03 0.10 -8.78
C ASN A 143 13.88 0.38 -7.28
N THR A 144 12.71 0.86 -6.85
CA THR A 144 12.49 1.33 -5.48
C THR A 144 11.28 0.63 -4.83
N PRO A 145 11.30 -0.71 -4.66
CA PRO A 145 10.22 -1.43 -3.97
C PRO A 145 9.93 -0.81 -2.60
N LEU A 146 8.67 -0.86 -2.17
CA LEU A 146 8.15 -0.27 -0.93
C LEU A 146 8.17 1.26 -0.84
N ILE A 147 8.86 1.96 -1.74
CA ILE A 147 8.97 3.42 -1.73
C ILE A 147 8.10 3.98 -2.84
N SER A 148 7.14 4.84 -2.48
CA SER A 148 6.31 5.51 -3.48
C SER A 148 7.11 6.60 -4.20
N THR A 149 6.83 6.81 -5.48
CA THR A 149 7.41 7.90 -6.27
C THR A 149 6.42 9.05 -6.52
N VAL A 150 5.13 8.82 -6.25
CA VAL A 150 4.06 9.79 -6.45
C VAL A 150 3.25 9.91 -5.16
N MET A 151 2.95 11.16 -4.78
CA MET A 151 1.97 11.49 -3.76
C MET A 151 0.84 12.30 -4.40
N CYS A 152 -0.33 12.28 -3.79
CA CYS A 152 -1.47 13.09 -4.18
C CYS A 152 -2.05 13.81 -2.97
N ILE A 153 -2.53 15.02 -3.21
CA ILE A 153 -3.20 15.86 -2.23
C ILE A 153 -4.58 16.20 -2.78
N CYS A 154 -5.62 15.76 -2.07
CA CYS A 154 -7.00 16.17 -2.29
C CYS A 154 -7.34 17.28 -1.28
N ALA A 155 -7.65 18.47 -1.76
CA ALA A 155 -7.80 19.68 -0.96
C ALA A 155 -9.19 20.31 -1.15
N SER A 156 -9.81 20.72 -0.04
CA SER A 156 -11.06 21.49 -0.01
C SER A 156 -10.93 22.56 1.08
N GLY A 157 -10.89 23.84 0.69
CA GLY A 157 -10.56 24.94 1.60
C GLY A 157 -9.19 24.74 2.26
N GLU A 158 -9.15 24.70 3.59
CA GLU A 158 -7.94 24.44 4.38
C GLU A 158 -7.66 22.94 4.58
N SER A 159 -8.66 22.07 4.37
CA SER A 159 -8.49 20.63 4.57
C SER A 159 -7.61 20.05 3.47
N ARG A 160 -6.66 19.19 3.86
CA ARG A 160 -5.79 18.42 2.97
C ARG A 160 -5.98 16.94 3.26
N HIS A 161 -5.99 16.10 2.23
CA HIS A 161 -6.02 14.65 2.36
C HIS A 161 -4.97 14.03 1.45
N TYR A 162 -4.06 13.28 2.05
CA TYR A 162 -2.91 12.73 1.36
C TYR A 162 -3.18 11.29 0.92
N GLY A 163 -2.52 10.89 -0.16
CA GLY A 163 -2.42 9.53 -0.62
C GLY A 163 -1.11 9.33 -1.38
N VAL A 164 -0.68 8.08 -1.52
CA VAL A 164 0.53 7.70 -2.25
C VAL A 164 0.24 6.55 -3.20
N SER A 165 1.01 6.43 -4.28
CA SER A 165 0.87 5.30 -5.19
C SER A 165 1.28 3.99 -4.51
N LEU A 166 0.62 2.87 -4.85
CA LEU A 166 0.92 1.58 -4.22
C LEU A 166 2.30 1.07 -4.66
N SER A 167 3.27 1.10 -3.74
CA SER A 167 4.61 0.56 -3.95
C SER A 167 4.77 -0.77 -3.22
N CYS A 168 4.68 -1.88 -3.97
CA CYS A 168 4.68 -3.24 -3.41
C CYS A 168 5.75 -4.16 -4.02
N GLY A 169 6.64 -3.64 -4.87
CA GLY A 169 7.75 -4.39 -5.49
C GLY A 169 7.35 -5.31 -6.67
N SER A 170 6.09 -5.70 -6.80
CA SER A 170 5.58 -6.47 -7.95
C SER A 170 4.11 -6.14 -8.25
N ASP A 171 3.65 -6.42 -9.46
CA ASP A 171 2.26 -6.17 -9.85
C ASP A 171 1.28 -7.12 -9.14
N LYS A 172 1.66 -8.38 -8.88
CA LYS A 172 0.86 -9.29 -8.04
C LYS A 172 0.67 -8.75 -6.63
N ALA A 173 1.74 -8.27 -6.00
CA ALA A 173 1.65 -7.66 -4.67
C ALA A 173 0.79 -6.38 -4.70
N LYS A 174 0.88 -5.55 -5.75
CA LYS A 174 -0.01 -4.39 -5.91
C LYS A 174 -1.48 -4.79 -6.07
N ASN A 175 -1.77 -5.84 -6.82
CA ASN A 175 -3.12 -6.36 -7.02
C ASN A 175 -3.72 -6.87 -5.71
N ILE A 176 -2.93 -7.62 -4.93
CA ILE A 176 -3.30 -8.06 -3.58
C ILE A 176 -3.62 -6.85 -2.69
N MET A 177 -2.72 -5.86 -2.64
CA MET A 177 -2.95 -4.66 -1.83
C MET A 177 -4.11 -3.79 -2.34
N THR A 178 -4.42 -3.82 -3.63
CA THR A 178 -5.60 -3.17 -4.21
C THR A 178 -6.88 -3.85 -3.74
N ALA A 179 -6.93 -5.19 -3.74
CA ALA A 179 -8.08 -5.93 -3.24
C ALA A 179 -8.32 -5.68 -1.74
N VAL A 180 -7.25 -5.77 -0.93
CA VAL A 180 -7.30 -5.43 0.50
C VAL A 180 -7.78 -3.99 0.72
N SER A 181 -7.27 -3.05 -0.09
CA SER A 181 -7.68 -1.65 0.01
C SER A 181 -9.14 -1.46 -0.35
N CYS A 182 -9.64 -2.08 -1.42
CA CYS A 182 -11.05 -2.04 -1.79
C CYS A 182 -11.97 -2.52 -0.66
N GLU A 183 -11.62 -3.61 0.00
CA GLU A 183 -12.43 -4.23 1.05
C GLU A 183 -12.39 -3.47 2.38
N HIS A 184 -11.19 -3.17 2.87
CA HIS A 184 -10.99 -2.75 4.27
C HIS A 184 -10.64 -1.27 4.42
N VAL A 185 -9.93 -0.69 3.45
CA VAL A 185 -9.33 0.64 3.61
C VAL A 185 -10.11 1.71 2.91
N TRP A 186 -10.32 1.61 1.61
CA TRP A 186 -10.90 2.67 0.81
C TRP A 186 -12.38 2.88 1.12
N HIS A 187 -12.82 4.12 0.92
CA HIS A 187 -14.23 4.43 1.05
C HIS A 187 -15.05 3.61 0.01
N PRO A 188 -16.20 2.99 0.37
CA PRO A 188 -16.94 2.09 -0.53
C PRO A 188 -17.34 2.68 -1.90
N LYS A 189 -17.47 4.01 -2.02
CA LYS A 189 -17.64 4.65 -3.32
C LYS A 189 -16.40 4.50 -4.20
N VAL A 190 -15.21 4.75 -3.64
CA VAL A 190 -13.92 4.62 -4.34
C VAL A 190 -13.67 3.15 -4.68
N SER A 191 -13.84 2.24 -3.72
CA SER A 191 -13.69 0.80 -3.97
C SER A 191 -14.57 0.33 -5.12
N SER A 192 -15.83 0.77 -5.16
CA SER A 192 -16.73 0.42 -6.26
C SER A 192 -16.42 1.08 -7.59
N ALA A 193 -15.79 2.25 -7.61
CA ALA A 193 -15.29 2.86 -8.84
C ALA A 193 -14.14 2.00 -9.37
N VAL A 194 -13.14 1.68 -8.52
CA VAL A 194 -12.03 0.81 -8.88
C VAL A 194 -12.52 -0.56 -9.38
N MET A 195 -13.44 -1.20 -8.64
CA MET A 195 -14.00 -2.50 -8.99
C MET A 195 -14.87 -2.51 -10.25
N SER A 196 -15.29 -1.36 -10.78
CA SER A 196 -15.99 -1.35 -12.07
C SER A 196 -15.12 -1.82 -13.23
N VAL A 197 -13.80 -1.74 -13.04
CA VAL A 197 -12.76 -2.05 -14.04
C VAL A 197 -11.66 -2.95 -13.49
N PHE A 198 -11.72 -3.33 -12.21
CA PHE A 198 -10.79 -4.24 -11.56
C PHE A 198 -11.53 -5.47 -11.04
N PRO A 199 -10.95 -6.68 -11.17
CA PRO A 199 -9.63 -6.99 -11.73
C PRO A 199 -9.61 -7.17 -13.26
N ASP A 200 -10.77 -7.39 -13.89
CA ASP A 200 -10.86 -7.95 -15.24
C ASP A 200 -10.81 -6.93 -16.38
N ASP A 201 -10.79 -5.63 -16.07
CA ASP A 201 -10.83 -4.50 -17.04
C ASP A 201 -11.94 -4.57 -18.11
N ALA A 202 -12.95 -5.39 -17.87
CA ALA A 202 -14.01 -5.70 -18.84
C ALA A 202 -15.30 -4.88 -18.64
N GLY A 203 -15.32 -3.98 -17.65
CA GLY A 203 -16.52 -3.20 -17.30
C GLY A 203 -16.40 -1.72 -17.63
N GLU A 204 -17.55 -1.06 -17.73
CA GLU A 204 -17.61 0.39 -17.90
C GLU A 204 -17.16 1.13 -16.62
N PRO A 205 -16.18 2.05 -16.70
CA PRO A 205 -15.71 2.80 -15.55
C PRO A 205 -16.84 3.59 -14.86
N ARG A 206 -17.08 3.29 -13.59
CA ARG A 206 -17.98 4.07 -12.74
C ARG A 206 -17.23 5.29 -12.20
N SER A 207 -17.45 6.45 -12.82
CA SER A 207 -16.80 7.70 -12.40
C SER A 207 -17.40 8.29 -11.11
N ILE A 208 -16.54 8.85 -10.27
CA ILE A 208 -16.87 9.73 -9.15
C ILE A 208 -16.54 11.16 -9.57
N LYS A 209 -17.55 12.01 -9.72
CA LYS A 209 -17.33 13.45 -9.89
C LYS A 209 -16.99 14.09 -8.54
N LEU A 210 -15.82 14.71 -8.45
CA LEU A 210 -15.46 15.57 -7.33
C LEU A 210 -16.18 16.92 -7.46
N PRO A 211 -16.58 17.57 -6.36
CA PRO A 211 -17.09 18.94 -6.40
C PRO A 211 -16.05 19.91 -6.97
N ASP A 212 -16.50 20.97 -7.65
CA ASP A 212 -15.62 21.97 -8.27
C ASP A 212 -14.71 22.70 -7.27
N THR A 213 -15.10 22.72 -5.99
CA THR A 213 -14.32 23.29 -4.89
C THR A 213 -13.15 22.41 -4.46
N VAL A 214 -13.07 21.16 -4.94
CA VAL A 214 -12.09 20.17 -4.54
C VAL A 214 -10.98 20.09 -5.59
N ARG A 215 -9.73 20.30 -5.14
CA ARG A 215 -8.54 20.14 -5.98
C ARG A 215 -7.80 18.86 -5.61
N CYS A 216 -7.70 17.94 -6.56
CA CYS A 216 -6.92 16.71 -6.41
C CYS A 216 -5.69 16.77 -7.33
N ARG A 217 -4.48 16.86 -6.76
CA ARG A 217 -3.23 17.03 -7.52
C ARG A 217 -2.18 16.01 -7.09
N ALA A 218 -1.60 15.34 -8.08
CA ALA A 218 -0.47 14.43 -7.89
C ALA A 218 0.87 15.14 -8.12
N TYR A 219 1.89 14.74 -7.38
CA TYR A 219 3.24 15.31 -7.39
C TYR A 219 4.27 14.19 -7.45
N ALA A 220 5.35 14.40 -8.19
CA ALA A 220 6.52 13.54 -8.08
C ALA A 220 7.18 13.78 -6.71
N ILE A 221 7.41 12.74 -5.92
CA ILE A 221 8.04 12.93 -4.59
C ILE A 221 9.50 13.39 -4.74
N ALA A 222 10.17 12.99 -5.83
CA ALA A 222 11.57 13.37 -6.09
C ALA A 222 11.72 14.88 -6.34
N ASP A 223 10.69 15.50 -6.92
CA ASP A 223 10.57 16.93 -7.14
C ASP A 223 9.11 17.33 -6.95
N THR A 224 8.77 17.78 -5.75
CA THR A 224 7.40 18.11 -5.35
C THR A 224 6.86 19.37 -6.02
N ARG A 225 7.70 20.09 -6.80
CA ARG A 225 7.27 21.18 -7.70
C ARG A 225 6.71 20.62 -9.01
N GLN A 226 7.08 19.40 -9.39
CA GLN A 226 6.60 18.74 -10.59
C GLN A 226 5.22 18.12 -10.34
N LEU A 227 4.19 18.77 -10.89
CA LEU A 227 2.86 18.18 -11.00
C LEU A 227 2.88 16.98 -11.94
N LYS A 228 2.21 15.91 -11.55
CA LYS A 228 1.95 14.76 -12.43
C LYS A 228 0.50 14.85 -12.90
N PRO A 229 0.26 14.97 -14.21
CA PRO A 229 -1.10 14.86 -14.74
C PRO A 229 -1.70 13.49 -14.39
N PRO A 230 -3.02 13.41 -14.18
CA PRO A 230 -3.67 12.14 -13.91
C PRO A 230 -3.48 11.18 -15.09
N CYS A 231 -3.47 9.89 -14.80
CA CYS A 231 -3.52 8.90 -15.88
C CYS A 231 -4.94 8.77 -16.46
N LYS A 232 -5.07 8.18 -17.65
CA LYS A 232 -6.37 7.93 -18.30
C LYS A 232 -7.35 7.21 -17.37
N ARG A 233 -6.84 6.26 -16.56
CA ARG A 233 -7.66 5.54 -15.58
C ARG A 233 -8.18 6.44 -14.45
N CYS A 234 -7.35 7.36 -13.96
CA CYS A 234 -7.76 8.31 -12.92
C CYS A 234 -8.82 9.28 -13.44
N ASN A 235 -8.72 9.71 -14.71
CA ASN A 235 -9.78 10.47 -15.35
C ASN A 235 -11.09 9.66 -15.47
N GLN A 236 -11.02 8.41 -15.91
CA GLN A 236 -12.21 7.55 -16.00
C GLN A 236 -12.88 7.29 -14.64
N LEU A 237 -12.10 7.11 -13.58
CA LEU A 237 -12.63 6.78 -12.25
C LEU A 237 -13.05 7.99 -11.42
N TYR A 238 -12.41 9.15 -11.63
CA TYR A 238 -12.56 10.32 -10.74
C TYR A 238 -12.82 11.63 -11.49
N SER A 239 -13.00 11.57 -12.81
CA SER A 239 -13.22 12.73 -13.69
C SER A 239 -12.17 13.83 -13.51
N LEU A 240 -10.91 13.45 -13.22
CA LEU A 240 -9.81 14.41 -13.11
C LEU A 240 -9.45 14.97 -14.48
N PRO A 241 -9.26 16.30 -14.61
CA PRO A 241 -9.01 16.96 -15.89
C PRO A 241 -7.59 16.66 -16.42
N ASP A 242 -7.39 16.93 -17.70
CA ASP A 242 -6.09 16.90 -18.40
C ASP A 242 -5.29 15.58 -18.22
N PRO A 243 -5.90 14.40 -18.50
CA PRO A 243 -5.20 13.15 -18.34
C PRO A 243 -4.14 12.93 -19.42
N THR A 244 -3.12 12.15 -19.04
CA THR A 244 -2.24 11.48 -20.00
C THR A 244 -2.94 10.28 -20.65
N ASP A 245 -2.43 9.83 -21.79
CA ASP A 245 -2.91 8.62 -22.47
C ASP A 245 -2.55 7.32 -21.73
N HIS A 246 -1.69 7.39 -20.71
CA HIS A 246 -1.26 6.22 -19.94
C HIS A 246 -2.42 5.60 -19.16
N LEU A 247 -2.61 4.29 -19.33
CA LEU A 247 -3.64 3.51 -18.66
C LEU A 247 -3.02 2.68 -17.53
N ASN A 248 -2.94 3.25 -16.34
CA ASN A 248 -2.44 2.54 -15.16
C ASN A 248 -3.48 1.53 -14.64
N THR A 249 -2.99 0.51 -13.92
CA THR A 249 -3.82 -0.41 -13.15
C THR A 249 -4.77 0.36 -12.22
N PRO A 250 -6.08 0.04 -12.22
CA PRO A 250 -7.04 0.69 -11.34
C PRO A 250 -6.62 0.64 -9.87
N GLY A 251 -6.78 1.77 -9.16
CA GLY A 251 -6.49 1.86 -7.73
C GLY A 251 -5.00 2.06 -7.36
N ASN A 252 -4.07 1.90 -8.30
CA ASN A 252 -2.63 1.99 -8.02
C ASN A 252 -2.14 3.44 -7.83
N CYS A 253 -2.79 4.40 -8.48
CA CYS A 253 -2.39 5.81 -8.44
C CYS A 253 -2.70 6.47 -7.09
N ALA A 254 -1.89 7.46 -6.70
CA ALA A 254 -1.96 8.14 -5.40
C ALA A 254 -3.30 8.86 -5.16
N GLU A 255 -3.95 9.29 -6.23
CA GLU A 255 -5.27 9.92 -6.26
C GLU A 255 -6.34 9.05 -5.59
N THR A 256 -6.25 7.73 -5.76
CA THR A 256 -7.21 6.77 -5.19
C THR A 256 -7.28 6.88 -3.67
N GLU A 257 -6.11 6.83 -3.02
CA GLU A 257 -6.01 6.92 -1.56
C GLU A 257 -6.40 8.32 -1.07
N ALA A 258 -5.92 9.38 -1.74
CA ALA A 258 -6.22 10.77 -1.38
C ALA A 258 -7.72 11.09 -1.45
N ILE A 259 -8.38 10.70 -2.55
CA ILE A 259 -9.83 10.88 -2.75
C ILE A 259 -10.62 10.03 -1.76
N SER A 260 -10.20 8.80 -1.51
CA SER A 260 -10.83 7.96 -0.49
C SER A 260 -10.77 8.62 0.89
N ASN A 261 -9.61 9.15 1.28
CA ASN A 261 -9.42 9.82 2.55
C ASN A 261 -10.27 11.10 2.66
N PHE A 262 -10.34 11.90 1.59
CA PHE A 262 -11.23 13.06 1.49
C PHE A 262 -12.71 12.69 1.66
N ILE A 263 -13.19 11.65 0.96
CA ILE A 263 -14.61 11.25 1.07
C ILE A 263 -14.94 10.73 2.48
N LYS A 264 -13.99 10.09 3.17
CA LYS A 264 -14.21 9.64 4.56
C LYS A 264 -14.47 10.83 5.49
N THR A 265 -13.67 11.90 5.37
CA THR A 265 -13.75 13.08 6.25
C THR A 265 -14.93 13.99 5.95
N GLU A 266 -15.24 14.25 4.68
CA GLU A 266 -16.41 15.07 4.27
C GLU A 266 -17.75 14.48 4.76
N LYS A 267 -17.85 13.15 4.86
CA LYS A 267 -19.04 12.50 5.40
C LYS A 267 -19.26 12.77 6.89
N HIS A 268 -18.23 13.18 7.62
CA HIS A 268 -18.38 13.63 9.01
C HIS A 268 -18.91 15.08 9.09
N ALA A 269 -18.88 15.86 8.00
CA ALA A 269 -19.35 17.24 7.96
C ALA A 269 -20.77 17.43 7.36
N CYS A 270 -21.22 16.58 6.43
CA CYS A 270 -22.45 16.85 5.64
C CYS A 270 -23.67 15.93 5.86
N TYR A 271 -23.77 15.14 6.93
CA TYR A 271 -24.93 14.24 7.14
C TYR A 271 -25.81 14.59 8.34
N GLY A 272 -26.63 15.64 8.15
CA GLY A 272 -27.92 15.76 8.81
C GLY A 272 -28.94 14.74 8.25
N ASN A 273 -29.56 13.97 9.14
CA ASN A 273 -30.87 13.29 9.02
C ASN A 273 -31.31 12.57 7.72
N PHE A 274 -30.49 11.67 7.14
CA PHE A 274 -30.98 10.65 6.19
C PHE A 274 -30.39 9.24 6.50
N LYS A 275 -30.81 8.61 7.60
CA LYS A 275 -30.03 7.51 8.24
C LYS A 275 -30.39 6.05 7.94
N LYS A 276 -31.48 5.69 7.26
CA LYS A 276 -31.82 4.24 7.08
C LYS A 276 -31.54 3.69 5.67
N ARG A 277 -32.03 4.33 4.61
CA ARG A 277 -31.91 3.83 3.23
C ARG A 277 -30.46 3.89 2.68
N LEU A 278 -29.71 4.91 3.08
CA LEU A 278 -28.28 5.07 2.75
C LEU A 278 -27.40 4.05 3.47
N PHE A 279 -27.76 3.66 4.69
CA PHE A 279 -27.05 2.64 5.46
C PHE A 279 -27.22 1.25 4.84
N LYS A 280 -28.46 0.86 4.48
CA LYS A 280 -28.73 -0.42 3.82
C LYS A 280 -27.98 -0.58 2.49
N ARG A 281 -28.06 0.42 1.59
CA ARG A 281 -27.29 0.44 0.34
C ARG A 281 -25.78 0.38 0.54
N ARG A 282 -25.27 0.97 1.64
CA ARG A 282 -23.84 0.93 1.99
C ARG A 282 -23.42 -0.46 2.46
N GLN A 283 -24.28 -1.17 3.19
CA GLN A 283 -24.02 -2.54 3.64
C GLN A 283 -24.05 -3.53 2.48
N GLU A 284 -25.07 -3.48 1.63
CA GLU A 284 -25.17 -4.30 0.42
C GLU A 284 -23.93 -4.13 -0.47
N LYS A 285 -23.54 -2.87 -0.69
CA LYS A 285 -22.34 -2.54 -1.46
C LYS A 285 -21.05 -3.05 -0.81
N ARG A 286 -20.96 -3.05 0.52
CA ARG A 286 -19.82 -3.63 1.24
C ARG A 286 -19.78 -5.14 1.13
N ALA A 287 -20.91 -5.82 1.18
CA ALA A 287 -20.98 -7.28 1.00
C ALA A 287 -20.55 -7.69 -0.42
N GLU A 288 -21.04 -6.99 -1.44
CA GLU A 288 -20.63 -7.20 -2.84
C GLU A 288 -19.12 -6.97 -3.02
N ILE A 289 -18.59 -5.88 -2.45
CA ILE A 289 -17.16 -5.59 -2.46
C ILE A 289 -16.37 -6.72 -1.79
N GLY A 290 -16.80 -7.12 -0.58
CA GLY A 290 -16.11 -8.13 0.22
C GLY A 290 -16.04 -9.48 -0.48
N GLN A 291 -17.16 -9.97 -1.03
CA GLN A 291 -17.16 -11.27 -1.72
C GLN A 291 -16.22 -11.25 -2.92
N ARG A 292 -16.36 -10.26 -3.82
CA ARG A 292 -15.56 -10.21 -5.05
C ARG A 292 -14.07 -9.98 -4.77
N MET A 293 -13.72 -9.16 -3.78
CA MET A 293 -12.32 -8.94 -3.42
C MET A 293 -11.72 -10.13 -2.68
N SER A 294 -12.50 -10.86 -1.88
CA SER A 294 -12.07 -12.13 -1.28
C SER A 294 -11.75 -13.18 -2.33
N ASP A 295 -12.66 -13.41 -3.28
CA ASP A 295 -12.46 -14.41 -4.33
C ASP A 295 -11.21 -14.10 -5.18
N TYR A 296 -11.03 -12.82 -5.52
CA TYR A 296 -9.85 -12.38 -6.27
C TYR A 296 -8.56 -12.47 -5.45
N PHE A 297 -8.59 -12.06 -4.18
CA PHE A 297 -7.45 -12.16 -3.27
C PHE A 297 -7.00 -13.62 -3.12
N ASP A 298 -7.95 -14.52 -2.87
CA ASP A 298 -7.66 -15.95 -2.72
C ASP A 298 -7.07 -16.52 -4.01
N LYS A 299 -7.58 -16.13 -5.18
CA LYS A 299 -6.99 -16.50 -6.48
C LYS A 299 -5.53 -16.03 -6.60
N GLU A 300 -5.26 -14.74 -6.40
CA GLU A 300 -3.90 -14.19 -6.53
C GLU A 300 -2.91 -14.80 -5.54
N MET A 301 -3.35 -14.99 -4.28
CA MET A 301 -2.54 -15.63 -3.25
C MET A 301 -2.28 -17.10 -3.59
N ASN A 302 -3.29 -17.84 -4.06
CA ASN A 302 -3.11 -19.23 -4.49
C ASN A 302 -2.14 -19.32 -5.66
N GLU A 303 -2.27 -18.49 -6.70
CA GLU A 303 -1.32 -18.49 -7.81
C GLU A 303 0.11 -18.13 -7.39
N LEU A 304 0.27 -17.23 -6.42
CA LEU A 304 1.58 -16.84 -5.89
C LEU A 304 2.22 -17.98 -5.08
N MET A 305 1.41 -18.69 -4.29
CA MET A 305 1.86 -19.77 -3.41
C MET A 305 1.97 -21.14 -4.12
N ASP A 306 1.18 -21.38 -5.16
CA ASP A 306 1.17 -22.63 -5.95
C ASP A 306 2.46 -22.86 -6.70
N LYS A 307 3.10 -21.78 -7.14
CA LYS A 307 4.45 -21.83 -7.71
C LYS A 307 5.51 -22.30 -6.70
N ARG A 308 5.17 -22.48 -5.41
CA ARG A 308 6.14 -22.57 -4.30
C ARG A 308 5.87 -23.69 -3.27
N LEU A 309 5.25 -24.79 -3.69
CA LEU A 309 4.89 -25.98 -2.89
C LEU A 309 3.73 -25.78 -1.89
N ALA A 310 2.79 -26.74 -1.91
CA ALA A 310 1.41 -26.67 -1.41
C ALA A 310 1.19 -26.46 0.11
N LYS A 311 2.23 -26.35 0.95
CA LYS A 311 2.07 -26.36 2.43
C LYS A 311 1.43 -25.10 3.03
N ASN A 312 1.25 -24.01 2.26
CA ASN A 312 0.77 -22.72 2.78
C ASN A 312 -0.51 -22.17 2.11
N ARG A 313 -1.16 -22.92 1.23
CA ARG A 313 -2.31 -22.45 0.42
C ARG A 313 -3.46 -21.82 1.23
N ASN A 314 -3.70 -22.32 2.44
CA ASN A 314 -4.84 -21.90 3.27
C ASN A 314 -4.51 -20.91 4.40
N LYS A 315 -3.30 -20.32 4.41
CA LYS A 315 -2.87 -19.49 5.55
C LYS A 315 -3.46 -18.09 5.55
N TYR A 316 -3.63 -17.49 4.38
CA TYR A 316 -4.13 -16.13 4.23
C TYR A 316 -5.59 -16.12 3.86
N ARG A 317 -6.31 -15.14 4.42
CA ARG A 317 -7.66 -14.76 4.01
C ARG A 317 -7.72 -13.24 4.08
N ILE A 318 -8.37 -12.60 3.11
CA ILE A 318 -8.48 -11.13 3.09
C ILE A 318 -9.15 -10.57 4.35
N SER A 319 -10.08 -11.34 4.94
CA SER A 319 -10.78 -11.00 6.18
C SER A 319 -9.92 -11.16 7.43
N ARG A 320 -8.77 -11.83 7.33
CA ARG A 320 -7.80 -12.01 8.42
C ARG A 320 -6.71 -10.95 8.28
N PHE A 321 -7.04 -9.70 8.60
CA PHE A 321 -6.09 -8.59 8.57
C PHE A 321 -5.41 -8.36 9.92
N TYR A 322 -4.24 -7.76 9.87
CA TYR A 322 -3.45 -7.44 11.05
C TYR A 322 -3.92 -6.16 11.71
N HIS A 323 -4.05 -6.18 13.03
CA HIS A 323 -4.25 -5.01 13.87
C HIS A 323 -3.54 -5.25 15.21
N PRO A 324 -2.69 -4.32 15.67
CA PRO A 324 -1.97 -4.48 16.93
C PRO A 324 -2.98 -4.59 18.09
N LYS A 325 -2.69 -5.45 19.08
CA LYS A 325 -3.49 -5.45 20.31
C LYS A 325 -3.28 -4.14 21.07
N LYS A 326 -4.39 -3.52 21.49
CA LYS A 326 -4.39 -2.29 22.29
C LYS A 326 -3.92 -2.53 23.72
#